data_AF-A0A6M3XLH5-F1
#
_entry.id   AF-A0A6M3XLH5-F1
#
_cell.length_a   1.000
_cell.length_b   1.000
_cell.length_c   1.000
_cell.angle_alpha   90.00
_cell.angle_beta   90.00
_cell.angle_gamma   90.00
#
_symmetry.space_group_name_H-M   'P 1'
#
loop_
_entity.id
_entity.type
_entity.pdbx_description
1 polymer ?
#
loop_
_entity_poly.entity_id
_entity_poly.type
_entity_poly.pdbx_seq_one_letter_code
_entity_poly.pdbx_strand_id
1 'polypeptide(L)'
;MDVINIANAIEKKITDLEVGRQELNKRAKAWANALAEYRHVIATTVIKLKNGVAFNLDGEIIQSPVNSIIESIARGICWKEKLAETEAEALYRVALKGMDALMAELNGLQSIYRHLSEK
;
A
#
# COMPACT_ATOMS: atom_id res chain seq x y z
N MET A 1 27.74 24.47 13.07
CA MET A 1 27.32 23.73 11.88
C MET A 1 27.37 24.72 10.73
N ASP A 2 28.18 24.45 9.72
CA ASP A 2 28.41 25.39 8.60
C ASP A 2 27.14 25.52 7.74
N VAL A 3 26.86 26.73 7.24
CA VAL A 3 25.72 27.05 6.36
C VAL A 3 25.73 26.14 5.13
N ILE A 4 26.92 25.83 4.62
CA ILE A 4 27.13 24.91 3.49
C ILE A 4 26.65 23.50 3.83
N ASN A 5 26.91 23.00 5.04
CA ASN A 5 26.49 21.65 5.45
C ASN A 5 24.96 21.52 5.51
N ILE A 6 24.27 22.57 5.94
CA ILE A 6 22.81 22.59 6.01
C ILE A 6 22.20 22.70 4.61
N ALA A 7 22.77 23.53 3.73
CA ALA A 7 22.35 23.60 2.32
C ALA A 7 22.45 22.23 1.64
N ASN A 8 23.56 21.52 1.81
CA ASN A 8 23.74 20.16 1.28
C ASN A 8 22.72 19.17 1.85
N ALA A 9 22.38 19.29 3.13
CA ALA A 9 21.37 18.44 3.76
C ALA A 9 19.96 18.72 3.20
N ILE A 10 19.63 19.99 2.93
CA ILE A 10 18.37 20.40 2.29
C ILE A 10 18.28 19.81 0.88
N GLU A 11 19.31 19.95 0.06
CA GLU A 11 19.35 19.40 -1.30
C GLU A 11 19.20 17.87 -1.30
N LYS A 12 19.87 17.19 -0.36
CA LYS A 12 19.72 15.76 -0.17
C LYS A 12 18.27 15.39 0.15
N LYS A 13 17.61 16.09 1.07
CA LYS A 13 16.20 15.81 1.41
C LYS A 13 15.24 16.06 0.26
N ILE A 14 15.49 17.07 -0.56
CA ILE A 14 14.73 17.31 -1.80
C ILE A 14 14.87 16.11 -2.75
N THR A 15 16.09 15.59 -2.90
CA THR A 15 16.35 14.40 -3.73
C THR A 15 15.66 13.16 -3.16
N ASP A 16 15.74 12.94 -1.85
CA ASP A 16 15.08 11.83 -1.15
C ASP A 16 13.55 11.90 -1.34
N LEU A 17 12.95 13.10 -1.29
CA LEU A 17 11.52 13.31 -1.57
C LEU A 17 11.15 12.99 -3.01
N GLU A 18 12.00 13.34 -3.98
CA GLU A 18 11.75 13.01 -5.38
C GLU A 18 11.76 11.48 -5.62
N VAL A 19 12.75 10.79 -5.07
CA VAL A 19 12.84 9.32 -5.12
C VAL A 19 11.63 8.70 -4.39
N GLY A 20 11.31 9.20 -3.21
CA GLY A 20 10.18 8.74 -2.41
C GLY A 20 8.85 8.90 -3.13
N ARG A 21 8.64 10.01 -3.86
CA ARG A 21 7.44 10.23 -4.69
C ARG A 21 7.31 9.21 -5.82
N GLN A 22 8.41 8.88 -6.50
CA GLN A 22 8.40 7.86 -7.56
C GLN A 22 8.04 6.48 -7.00
N GLU A 23 8.61 6.14 -5.85
CA GLU A 23 8.32 4.90 -5.15
C GLU A 23 6.87 4.83 -4.65
N LEU A 24 6.34 5.95 -4.15
CA LEU A 24 4.93 6.07 -3.74
C LEU A 24 3.99 5.76 -4.90
N ASN A 25 4.27 6.27 -6.11
CA ASN A 25 3.48 5.98 -7.30
C ASN A 25 3.53 4.49 -7.68
N LYS A 26 4.69 3.85 -7.57
CA LYS A 26 4.81 2.40 -7.82
C LYS A 26 3.97 1.59 -6.83
N ARG A 27 4.04 1.93 -5.54
CA ARG A 27 3.25 1.27 -4.48
C ARG A 27 1.75 1.52 -4.63
N ALA A 28 1.35 2.73 -4.99
CA ALA A 28 -0.05 3.06 -5.27
C ALA A 28 -0.59 2.20 -6.42
N LYS A 29 0.17 2.04 -7.50
CA LYS A 29 -0.20 1.18 -8.63
C LYS A 29 -0.27 -0.29 -8.21
N ALA A 30 0.69 -0.77 -7.41
CA ALA A 30 0.69 -2.14 -6.90
C ALA A 30 -0.54 -2.42 -6.03
N TRP A 31 -0.90 -1.50 -5.12
CA TRP A 31 -2.11 -1.61 -4.31
C TRP A 31 -3.37 -1.60 -5.18
N ALA A 32 -3.49 -0.67 -6.13
CA ALA A 32 -4.64 -0.62 -7.03
C ALA A 32 -4.82 -1.92 -7.83
N ASN A 33 -3.72 -2.50 -8.32
CA ASN A 33 -3.74 -3.77 -9.03
C ASN A 33 -4.16 -4.92 -8.11
N ALA A 34 -3.60 -5.02 -6.90
CA ALA A 34 -3.95 -6.06 -5.94
C ALA A 34 -5.42 -5.96 -5.50
N LEU A 35 -5.94 -4.74 -5.33
CA LEU A 35 -7.34 -4.48 -5.04
C LEU A 35 -8.26 -4.90 -6.18
N ALA A 36 -7.90 -4.58 -7.42
CA ALA A 36 -8.65 -4.99 -8.60
C ALA A 36 -8.66 -6.51 -8.73
N GLU A 37 -7.52 -7.16 -8.54
CA GLU A 37 -7.38 -8.62 -8.61
C GLU A 37 -8.23 -9.30 -7.53
N TYR A 38 -8.12 -8.87 -6.27
CA TYR A 38 -8.92 -9.43 -5.18
C TYR A 38 -10.43 -9.33 -5.48
N ARG A 39 -10.89 -8.18 -5.97
CA ARG A 39 -12.30 -7.97 -6.36
C ARG A 39 -12.74 -8.85 -7.52
N HIS A 40 -11.86 -9.04 -8.51
CA HIS A 40 -12.14 -9.91 -9.65
C HIS A 40 -12.23 -11.38 -9.22
N VAL A 41 -11.26 -11.85 -8.43
CA VAL A 41 -11.19 -13.24 -7.98
C VAL A 41 -12.36 -13.58 -7.06
N ILE A 42 -12.69 -12.72 -6.08
CA ILE A 42 -13.83 -12.99 -5.19
C ILE A 42 -15.15 -13.03 -5.96
N ALA A 43 -15.39 -12.10 -6.89
CA ALA A 43 -16.60 -12.08 -7.71
C ALA A 43 -16.72 -13.36 -8.55
N THR A 44 -15.61 -13.77 -9.17
CA THR A 44 -15.54 -15.00 -9.97
C THR A 44 -15.79 -16.24 -9.11
N THR A 45 -15.22 -16.30 -7.90
CA THR A 45 -15.43 -17.38 -6.94
C THR A 45 -16.88 -17.47 -6.49
N VAL A 46 -17.53 -16.34 -6.19
CA VAL A 46 -18.97 -16.30 -5.86
C VAL A 46 -19.81 -16.84 -7.02
N ILE A 47 -19.52 -16.44 -8.27
CA ILE A 47 -20.24 -16.94 -9.46
C ILE A 47 -20.05 -18.46 -9.59
N LYS A 48 -18.81 -18.95 -9.46
CA LYS A 48 -18.48 -20.36 -9.55
C LYS A 48 -19.19 -21.19 -8.45
N LEU A 49 -19.20 -20.72 -7.21
CA LEU A 49 -19.92 -21.37 -6.10
C LEU A 49 -21.43 -21.43 -6.34
N LYS A 50 -22.02 -20.35 -6.87
CA LYS A 50 -23.45 -20.33 -7.26
C LYS A 50 -23.78 -21.31 -8.37
N ASN A 51 -22.84 -21.55 -9.27
CA ASN A 51 -22.97 -22.53 -10.36
C ASN A 51 -22.59 -23.96 -9.93
N GLY A 52 -22.35 -24.20 -8.65
CA GLY A 52 -22.05 -25.53 -8.11
C GLY A 52 -20.65 -26.05 -8.43
N VAL A 53 -19.71 -25.16 -8.78
CA VAL A 53 -18.29 -25.51 -8.91
C VAL A 53 -17.71 -25.74 -7.52
N ALA A 54 -17.06 -26.89 -7.35
CA ALA A 54 -16.42 -27.26 -6.09
C ALA A 54 -15.10 -26.51 -5.89
N PHE A 55 -14.83 -26.09 -4.65
CA PHE A 55 -13.56 -25.50 -4.22
C PHE A 55 -13.01 -26.26 -3.02
N ASN A 56 -11.69 -26.32 -2.90
CA ASN A 56 -11.03 -26.82 -1.71
C ASN A 56 -10.68 -25.65 -0.79
N LEU A 57 -11.15 -25.70 0.46
CA LEU A 57 -10.76 -24.79 1.52
C LEU A 57 -10.24 -25.63 2.70
N ASP A 58 -8.93 -25.54 2.96
CA ASP A 58 -8.26 -26.25 4.07
C ASP A 58 -8.52 -27.76 4.13
N GLY A 59 -8.63 -28.40 2.96
CA GLY A 59 -8.89 -29.84 2.83
C GLY A 59 -10.36 -30.19 2.68
N GLU A 60 -11.27 -29.25 2.94
CA GLU A 60 -12.71 -29.45 2.79
C GLU A 60 -13.18 -29.05 1.40
N ILE A 61 -14.00 -29.91 0.78
CA ILE A 61 -14.61 -29.62 -0.51
C ILE A 61 -15.93 -28.89 -0.28
N ILE A 62 -15.97 -27.63 -0.69
CA ILE A 62 -17.17 -26.81 -0.63
C ILE A 62 -17.81 -26.78 -2.00
N GLN A 63 -19.06 -27.22 -2.08
CA GLN A 63 -19.86 -27.21 -3.30
C GLN A 63 -21.29 -26.75 -2.97
N SER A 64 -21.81 -25.81 -3.76
CA SER A 64 -23.18 -25.28 -3.63
C SER A 64 -23.58 -24.87 -2.19
N PRO A 65 -22.79 -24.02 -1.50
CA PRO A 65 -23.16 -23.58 -0.15
C PRO A 65 -24.44 -22.73 -0.17
N VAL A 66 -25.09 -22.62 0.99
CA VAL A 66 -26.31 -21.83 1.16
C VAL A 66 -26.04 -20.36 0.77
N ASN A 67 -26.97 -19.74 0.02
CA ASN A 67 -26.80 -18.37 -0.50
C ASN A 67 -26.38 -17.32 0.54
N SER A 68 -26.81 -17.46 1.80
CA SER A 68 -26.48 -16.55 2.89
C SER A 68 -25.00 -16.60 3.32
N ILE A 69 -24.27 -17.68 3.02
CA ILE A 69 -22.88 -17.87 3.44
C ILE A 69 -21.88 -17.91 2.28
N ILE A 70 -22.35 -17.86 1.01
CA ILE A 70 -21.49 -17.90 -0.18
C ILE A 70 -20.41 -16.83 -0.13
N GLU A 71 -20.76 -15.60 0.24
CA GLU A 71 -19.80 -14.50 0.24
C GLU A 71 -18.73 -14.68 1.32
N SER A 72 -19.11 -15.12 2.52
CA SER A 72 -18.16 -15.42 3.60
C SER A 72 -17.19 -16.54 3.21
N ILE A 73 -17.71 -17.60 2.57
CA ILE A 73 -16.89 -18.71 2.06
C ILE A 73 -15.97 -18.22 0.94
N ALA A 74 -16.47 -17.43 0.00
CA ALA A 74 -15.65 -16.89 -1.09
C ALA A 74 -14.51 -16.00 -0.55
N ARG A 75 -14.74 -15.20 0.50
CA ARG A 75 -13.67 -14.46 1.19
C ARG A 75 -12.63 -15.41 1.81
N GLY A 76 -13.10 -16.50 2.41
CA GLY A 76 -12.23 -17.56 2.94
C GLY A 76 -11.38 -18.20 1.85
N ILE A 77 -11.97 -18.57 0.70
CA ILE A 77 -11.23 -19.16 -0.43
C ILE A 77 -10.20 -18.17 -1.00
N CYS A 78 -10.57 -16.89 -1.13
CA CYS A 78 -9.74 -15.84 -1.72
C CYS A 78 -8.88 -15.09 -0.67
N TRP A 79 -8.49 -15.77 0.41
CA TRP A 79 -7.77 -15.14 1.52
C TRP A 79 -6.37 -14.66 1.12
N LYS A 80 -5.70 -15.34 0.18
CA LYS A 80 -4.35 -14.99 -0.28
C LYS A 80 -4.35 -13.68 -1.03
N GLU A 81 -5.33 -13.50 -1.92
CA GLU A 81 -5.51 -12.27 -2.67
C GLU A 81 -5.88 -11.11 -1.74
N LYS A 82 -6.72 -11.37 -0.71
CA LYS A 82 -7.00 -10.36 0.32
C LYS A 82 -5.76 -9.98 1.11
N LEU A 83 -4.93 -10.96 1.47
CA LEU A 83 -3.69 -10.72 2.20
C LEU A 83 -2.74 -9.86 1.36
N ALA A 84 -2.54 -10.20 0.07
CA ALA A 84 -1.71 -9.44 -0.84
C ALA A 84 -2.20 -7.99 -1.03
N GLU A 85 -3.52 -7.79 -1.15
CA GLU A 85 -4.13 -6.46 -1.20
C GLU A 85 -3.86 -5.64 0.06
N THR A 86 -4.03 -6.27 1.23
CA THR A 86 -3.81 -5.63 2.54
C THR A 86 -2.34 -5.28 2.75
N GLU A 87 -1.43 -6.16 2.35
CA GLU A 87 0.01 -5.92 2.42
C GLU A 87 0.41 -4.74 1.52
N ALA A 88 -0.09 -4.71 0.28
CA ALA A 88 0.18 -3.62 -0.65
C ALA A 88 -0.35 -2.27 -0.13
N GLU A 89 -1.55 -2.25 0.47
CA GLU A 89 -2.10 -1.06 1.13
C GLU A 89 -1.20 -0.58 2.28
N ALA A 90 -0.78 -1.50 3.16
CA ALA A 90 0.06 -1.17 4.30
C ALA A 90 1.40 -0.57 3.85
N LEU A 91 2.04 -1.17 2.84
CA LEU A 91 3.31 -0.67 2.28
C LEU A 91 3.16 0.72 1.65
N TYR A 92 2.04 0.99 0.98
CA TYR A 92 1.71 2.31 0.46
C TYR A 92 1.52 3.34 1.59
N ARG A 93 0.75 3.01 2.63
CA ARG A 93 0.51 3.89 3.78
C ARG A 93 1.79 4.20 4.55
N VAL A 94 2.66 3.21 4.74
CA VAL A 94 3.97 3.38 5.36
C VAL A 94 4.85 4.33 4.53
N ALA A 95 4.88 4.15 3.21
CA ALA A 95 5.62 5.05 2.33
C ALA A 95 5.10 6.49 2.42
N LEU A 96 3.78 6.68 2.45
CA LEU A 96 3.16 8.00 2.60
C LEU A 96 3.59 8.67 3.91
N LYS A 97 3.62 7.92 5.02
CA LYS A 97 4.09 8.45 6.31
C LYS A 97 5.58 8.75 6.33
N GLY A 98 6.39 7.97 5.61
CA GLY A 98 7.79 8.28 5.39
C GLY A 98 7.99 9.61 4.66
N MET A 99 7.16 9.91 3.67
CA MET A 99 7.17 11.20 2.97
C MET A 99 6.80 12.37 3.88
N ASP A 100 5.77 12.21 4.72
CA ASP A 100 5.39 13.21 5.73
C ASP A 100 6.57 13.53 6.67
N ALA A 101 7.30 12.51 7.11
CA ALA A 101 8.48 12.67 7.97
C ALA A 101 9.62 13.41 7.25
N LEU A 102 9.93 13.05 5.99
CA LEU A 102 10.94 13.74 5.19
C LEU A 102 10.60 15.23 4.98
N MET A 103 9.32 15.55 4.76
CA MET A 103 8.86 16.93 4.66
C MET A 103 9.04 17.69 5.98
N ALA A 104 8.73 17.08 7.12
CA ALA A 104 8.94 17.70 8.42
C ALA A 104 10.43 17.99 8.69
N GLU A 105 11.31 17.06 8.36
CA GLU A 105 12.76 17.24 8.47
C GLU A 105 13.27 18.37 7.56
N LEU A 106 12.82 18.41 6.30
CA LEU A 106 13.17 19.47 5.35
C LEU A 106 12.76 20.86 5.88
N ASN A 107 11.54 20.98 6.40
CA ASN A 107 11.05 22.22 7.00
C ASN A 107 11.93 22.66 8.18
N GLY A 108 12.34 21.72 9.04
CA GLY A 108 13.26 21.98 10.13
C GLY A 108 14.61 22.51 9.63
N LEU A 109 15.21 21.86 8.63
CA LEU A 109 16.47 22.30 8.04
C LEU A 109 16.37 23.69 7.41
N GLN A 110 15.30 23.98 6.67
CA GLN A 110 15.05 25.29 6.07
C GLN A 110 14.91 26.39 7.13
N SER A 111 14.25 26.10 8.26
CA SER A 111 14.15 27.04 9.38
C SER A 111 15.52 27.33 9.98
N ILE A 112 16.35 26.32 10.20
CA ILE A 112 17.71 26.48 10.73
C ILE A 112 18.55 27.31 9.75
N TYR A 113 18.49 26.99 8.45
CA TYR A 113 19.24 27.68 7.41
C TYR A 113 18.93 29.18 7.41
N ARG A 114 17.64 29.56 7.47
CA ARG A 114 17.20 30.96 7.50
C ARG A 114 17.85 31.74 8.65
N HIS A 115 17.80 31.19 9.87
CA HIS A 115 18.38 31.84 11.04
C HIS A 115 19.90 31.96 11.01
N LEU A 116 20.59 31.07 10.29
CA LEU A 116 22.03 31.14 10.11
C LEU A 116 22.43 32.09 8.98
N SER A 117 21.59 32.26 7.95
CA SER A 117 21.83 33.19 6.84
C SER A 117 21.56 34.66 7.18
N GLU A 118 20.79 34.92 8.22
CA GLU A 118 20.48 36.28 8.72
C GLU A 118 21.56 36.84 9.67
N LYS A 119 22.54 36.02 10.06
CA LYS A 119 23.69 36.41 10.89
C LYS A 119 24.92 36.68 10.04
#